data_AF-A0A4P9K490-F1
#
_entry.id   AF-A0A4P9K490-F1
#
_cell.length_a   1.000
_cell.length_b   1.000
_cell.length_c   1.000
_cell.angle_alpha   90.00
_cell.angle_beta   90.00
_cell.angle_gamma   90.00
#
_symmetry.space_group_name_H-M   'P 1'
#
loop_
_entity.id
_entity.type
_entity.pdbx_description
1 polymer ?
#
loop_
_entity_poly.entity_id
_entity_poly.type
_entity_poly.pdbx_seq_one_letter_code
_entity_poly.pdbx_strand_id
1 'polypeptide(L)' 'MPELSLESLPETITRNLSRNLCVCYDVPRQEVIECILQGASTWEEVSDKTYACQGSGCCERQVKRLVEQINELKAQNSSD' A
#
# COMPACT_ATOMS: atom_id res chain seq x y z
N MET A 1 -12.63 2.36 -17.76
CA MET A 1 -12.52 2.46 -16.29
C MET A 1 -11.17 3.08 -16.02
N PRO A 2 -11.06 4.26 -15.37
CA PRO A 2 -9.77 4.67 -14.87
C PRO A 2 -9.44 3.74 -13.70
N GLU A 3 -8.61 2.74 -13.95
CA GLU A 3 -7.99 1.94 -12.89
C GLU A 3 -7.25 2.91 -11.96
N LEU A 4 -7.56 2.86 -10.67
CA LEU A 4 -6.86 3.67 -9.66
C LEU A 4 -5.36 3.40 -9.82
N SER A 5 -4.59 4.43 -10.11
CA SER A 5 -3.16 4.35 -10.39
C SER A 5 -2.39 5.21 -9.38
N LEU A 6 -1.09 4.94 -9.22
CA LEU A 6 -0.23 5.66 -8.29
C LEU A 6 -0.29 7.19 -8.47
N GLU A 7 -0.43 7.65 -9.73
CA GLU A 7 -0.51 9.08 -10.10
C GLU A 7 -1.84 9.74 -9.69
N SER A 8 -2.91 8.95 -9.54
CA SER A 8 -4.23 9.43 -9.13
C SER A 8 -4.43 9.49 -7.61
N LEU A 9 -3.48 8.96 -6.83
CA LEU A 9 -3.58 8.91 -5.37
C LEU A 9 -3.24 10.26 -4.72
N PRO A 10 -3.90 10.61 -3.60
CA PRO A 10 -3.63 11.84 -2.88
C PRO A 10 -2.21 11.87 -2.27
N GLU A 11 -1.63 13.08 -2.15
CA GLU A 11 -0.29 13.29 -1.59
C GLU A 11 -0.12 12.71 -0.17
N THR A 12 -1.21 12.64 0.59
CA THR A 12 -1.21 12.02 1.94
C THR A 12 -0.79 10.56 1.93
N ILE A 13 -0.99 9.85 0.81
CA ILE A 13 -0.58 8.45 0.59
C ILE A 13 0.78 8.40 -0.11
N THR A 14 0.99 9.22 -1.14
CA THR A 14 2.15 9.20 -2.05
C THR A 14 3.36 9.99 -1.54
N ARG A 15 3.32 10.56 -0.34
CA ARG A 15 4.52 11.22 0.23
C ARG A 15 5.64 10.21 0.52
N ASN A 16 6.86 10.52 0.09
CA ASN A 16 8.08 9.72 0.29
C ASN A 16 8.02 8.30 -0.30
N LEU A 17 7.54 8.15 -1.54
CA LEU A 17 7.42 6.86 -2.24
C LEU A 17 8.70 6.02 -2.23
N SER A 18 9.85 6.65 -2.45
CA SER A 18 11.16 5.99 -2.51
C SER A 18 11.74 5.60 -1.16
N ARG A 19 11.12 6.01 -0.04
CA ARG A 19 11.61 5.67 1.29
C ARG A 19 11.12 4.28 1.70
N ASN A 20 12.03 3.48 2.25
CA ASN A 20 11.70 2.17 2.83
C ASN A 20 10.63 2.31 3.91
N LEU A 21 9.50 1.64 3.69
CA LEU A 21 8.44 1.47 4.67
C LEU A 21 8.79 0.33 5.62
N CYS A 22 9.31 -0.78 5.07
CA CYS A 22 9.88 -1.88 5.84
C CYS A 22 11.41 -1.85 5.68
N VAL A 23 12.12 -1.55 6.75
CA VAL A 23 13.60 -1.56 6.76
C VAL A 23 14.20 -2.96 6.92
N CYS A 24 13.42 -3.94 7.37
CA CYS A 24 13.91 -5.31 7.55
C CYS A 24 14.14 -6.03 6.22
N TYR A 25 13.34 -5.70 5.21
CA TYR A 25 13.39 -6.32 3.88
C TYR A 25 13.51 -5.28 2.76
N ASP A 26 13.93 -4.07 3.11
CA ASP A 26 14.14 -2.96 2.18
C ASP A 26 12.96 -2.68 1.22
N VAL A 27 11.73 -2.80 1.72
CA VAL A 27 10.51 -2.60 0.93
C VAL A 27 10.15 -1.10 0.92
N PRO A 28 10.22 -0.42 -0.24
CA PRO A 28 9.82 0.97 -0.38
C PRO A 28 8.30 1.13 -0.22
N ARG A 29 7.88 2.33 0.21
CA ARG A 29 6.46 2.68 0.31
C ARG A 29 5.73 2.49 -1.03
N GLN A 30 6.39 2.80 -2.14
CA GLN A 30 5.85 2.65 -3.49
C GLN A 30 5.43 1.20 -3.79
N GLU A 31 6.29 0.23 -3.50
CA GLU A 31 6.02 -1.19 -3.77
C GLU A 31 4.79 -1.70 -3.00
N VAL A 32 4.63 -1.28 -1.74
CA VAL A 32 3.44 -1.60 -0.94
C VAL A 32 2.17 -1.03 -1.58
N ILE A 33 2.22 0.23 -2.03
CA ILE A 33 1.06 0.87 -2.68
C ILE A 33 0.72 0.17 -4.00
N GLU A 34 1.72 -0.11 -4.83
CA GLU A 34 1.53 -0.81 -6.11
C GLU A 34 0.95 -2.21 -5.89
N CYS A 35 1.43 -2.95 -4.88
CA CYS A 35 0.89 -4.26 -4.51
C CYS A 35 -0.61 -4.18 -4.17
N ILE A 36 -1.03 -3.12 -3.47
CA ILE A 36 -2.44 -2.88 -3.14
C ILE A 36 -3.23 -2.53 -4.40
N LEU A 37 -2.72 -1.65 -5.26
CA LEU A 37 -3.35 -1.30 -6.53
C LEU A 37 -3.52 -2.52 -7.45
N GLN A 38 -2.57 -3.45 -7.44
CA GLN A 38 -2.61 -4.73 -8.15
C GLN A 38 -3.54 -5.79 -7.51
N GLY A 39 -4.32 -5.42 -6.48
CA GLY A 39 -5.40 -6.24 -5.96
C GLY A 39 -5.17 -6.85 -4.58
N ALA A 40 -4.03 -6.59 -3.92
CA ALA A 40 -3.91 -6.94 -2.50
C ALA A 40 -4.90 -6.10 -1.67
N SER A 41 -5.78 -6.77 -0.93
CA SER A 41 -6.88 -6.15 -0.19
C SER A 41 -6.69 -6.23 1.32
N THR A 42 -5.71 -7.01 1.79
CA THR A 42 -5.37 -7.18 3.20
C THR A 42 -3.87 -6.95 3.43
N TRP A 43 -3.47 -6.70 4.68
CA TRP A 43 -2.05 -6.53 5.00
C TRP A 43 -1.30 -7.87 4.92
N GLU A 44 -1.98 -8.99 5.15
CA GLU A 44 -1.45 -10.34 4.97
C GLU A 44 -1.07 -10.59 3.52
N GLU A 45 -1.94 -10.24 2.56
CA GLU A 45 -1.64 -10.38 1.13
C GLU A 45 -0.46 -9.50 0.69
N VAL A 46 -0.35 -8.29 1.25
CA VAL A 46 0.82 -7.42 1.03
C VAL A 46 2.08 -8.07 1.62
N SER A 47 1.99 -8.62 2.83
CA SER A 47 3.10 -9.33 3.50
C SER A 47 3.57 -10.53 2.68
N ASP A 48 2.65 -11.33 2.14
CA ASP A 48 2.97 -12.51 1.35
C ASP A 48 3.64 -12.16 0.01
N LYS A 49 3.28 -11.02 -0.58
CA LYS A 49 3.84 -10.56 -1.87
C LYS A 49 5.15 -9.79 -1.75
N THR A 50 5.33 -9.03 -0.68
CA THR A 50 6.45 -8.07 -0.54
C THR A 50 7.41 -8.42 0.60
N TYR A 51 7.11 -9.42 1.42
CA TYR A 51 7.80 -9.76 2.67
C TYR A 51 7.73 -8.67 3.76
N ALA A 52 7.06 -7.54 3.52
CA ALA A 52 6.81 -6.54 4.55
C ALA A 52 6.10 -7.20 5.76
N CYS A 53 6.35 -6.68 6.97
CA CYS A 53 5.79 -7.17 8.24
C CYS A 53 6.34 -8.52 8.75
N GLN A 54 7.04 -9.32 7.96
CA GLN A 54 7.58 -10.62 8.39
C GLN A 54 8.86 -10.54 9.26
N GLY A 55 9.35 -9.33 9.51
CA GLY A 55 10.58 -9.07 10.26
C GLY A 55 10.27 -8.68 11.70
N SER A 56 10.68 -7.47 12.10
CA SER A 56 10.34 -6.93 13.42
C SER A 56 8.88 -6.49 13.59
N GLY A 57 8.09 -6.48 12.51
CA GLY A 57 6.70 -6.00 12.51
C GLY A 57 6.54 -4.48 12.64
N CYS A 58 7.63 -3.69 12.72
CA CYS A 58 7.54 -2.25 12.97
C CYS A 58 6.78 -1.45 11.89
N CYS A 59 6.72 -1.98 10.66
CA CYS A 59 5.99 -1.39 9.53
C CYS A 59 4.51 -1.77 9.48
N GLU A 60 4.05 -2.75 10.25
CA GLU A 60 2.73 -3.37 10.13
C GLU A 60 1.60 -2.36 10.25
N ARG A 61 1.67 -1.46 11.24
CA ARG A 61 0.68 -0.40 11.42
C ARG A 61 0.58 0.53 10.20
N GLN A 62 1.70 0.83 9.55
CA GLN A 62 1.69 1.68 8.37
C GLN A 62 1.14 0.93 7.14
N VAL A 63 1.48 -0.35 6.98
CA VAL A 63 0.93 -1.19 5.90
C VAL A 63 -0.60 -1.31 6.04
N LYS A 64 -1.10 -1.66 7.23
CA LYS A 64 -2.55 -1.73 7.52
C LYS A 64 -3.27 -0.43 7.14
N ARG A 65 -2.70 0.71 7.55
CA ARG A 65 -3.27 2.03 7.22
C ARG A 65 -3.29 2.31 5.72
N LEU A 66 -2.23 1.95 4.97
CA LEU A 66 -2.21 2.12 3.52
C LEU A 66 -3.28 1.26 2.84
N VAL A 67 -3.44 0.01 3.27
CA VAL A 67 -4.50 -0.89 2.78
C VAL A 67 -5.88 -0.29 3.01
N GLU A 68 -6.18 0.14 4.24
CA GLU A 68 -7.46 0.80 4.59
C GLU A 68 -7.74 2.00 3.70
N GLN A 69 -6.81 2.96 3.63
CA GLN A 69 -7.00 4.21 2.88
C GLN A 69 -7.18 3.97 1.38
N ILE A 70 -6.41 3.06 0.78
CA ILE A 70 -6.51 2.79 -0.66
C ILE A 70 -7.80 2.01 -0.98
N ASN A 71 -8.22 1.09 -0.11
CA ASN A 71 -9.49 0.39 -0.28
C ASN A 71 -10.70 1.33 -0.18
N GLU A 72 -10.68 2.28 0.76
CA GLU A 72 -11.71 3.34 0.85
C GLU A 72 -11.78 4.17 -0.44
N LEU A 73 -10.62 4.55 -1.00
CA LEU A 73 -10.56 5.27 -2.28
C LEU A 73 -11.13 4.42 -3.43
N LYS A 74 -10.78 3.12 -3.51
CA LYS A 74 -11.34 2.22 -4.53
C LYS A 74 -12.87 2.12 -4.45
N ALA A 75 -13.41 2.05 -3.23
CA ALA A 75 -14.86 1.99 -3.01
C ALA A 75 -15.57 3.28 -3.48
N GLN A 76 -14.97 4.45 -3.22
CA GLN A 76 -15.51 5.74 -3.68
C GLN A 76 -15.50 5.87 -5.21
N ASN A 77 -14.52 5.28 -5.90
CA ASN A 77 -14.40 5.33 -7.36
C ASN A 77 -15.23 4.26 -8.12
N SER A 78 -15.96 3.40 -7.41
CA SER A 78 -16.79 2.34 -8.01
C SER A 78 -18.30 2.66 -8.02
N SER A 79 -18.68 3.91 -7.68
CA SER A 79 -20.07 4.36 -7.58
C SER A 79 -20.46 5.48 -8.57
N ASP A 80 -19.66 5.70 -9.63
CA ASP A 80 -20.00 6.54 -10.78
C ASP A 80 -20.32 5.68 -12.02
#